data_AF-A0A9P0LAE2-F1
#
_entry.id   AF-A0A9P0LAE2-F1
#
_cell.length_a   1.000
_cell.length_b   1.000
_cell.length_c   1.000
_cell.angle_alpha   90.00
_cell.angle_beta   90.00
_cell.angle_gamma   90.00
#
_symmetry.space_group_name_H-M   'P 1'
#
loop_
_entity.id
_entity.type
_entity.pdbx_description
1 polymer ?
#
loop_
_entity_poly.entity_id
_entity_poly.type
_entity_poly.pdbx_seq_one_letter_code
_entity_poly.pdbx_strand_id
1 'polypeptide(L)'
;MFKRQVSPEKPAFSIKKEDILEDIESIKGDEEQRKKLFYCIDENPPLEQKFSGIEDILAGTNSLDNTSKHITALIQDLQSLSEDLQEGVAKIRKQISGLQK
;
A
#
# COMPACT_ATOMS: atom_id res chain seq x y z
N MET A 1 -12.52 21.04 -72.74
CA MET A 1 -12.06 19.86 -71.98
C MET A 1 -11.25 20.37 -70.79
N PHE A 2 -11.78 20.32 -69.57
CA PHE A 2 -11.06 20.74 -68.37
C PHE A 2 -10.15 19.59 -67.91
N LYS A 3 -8.83 19.83 -67.89
CA LYS A 3 -7.87 18.87 -67.32
C LYS A 3 -8.16 18.76 -65.82
N ARG A 4 -8.49 17.56 -65.35
CA ARG A 4 -8.62 17.27 -63.91
C ARG A 4 -7.29 17.58 -63.25
N GLN A 5 -7.27 18.56 -62.35
CA GLN A 5 -6.16 18.72 -61.40
C GLN A 5 -6.12 17.44 -60.56
N VAL A 6 -5.03 16.69 -60.70
CA VAL A 6 -4.71 15.57 -59.80
C VAL A 6 -4.21 16.22 -58.52
N SER A 7 -5.03 16.20 -57.46
CA SER A 7 -4.60 16.64 -56.14
C SER A 7 -3.36 15.84 -55.74
N PRO A 8 -2.30 16.47 -55.21
CA PRO A 8 -1.14 15.74 -54.72
C PRO A 8 -1.59 14.71 -53.69
N GLU A 9 -1.25 13.44 -53.90
CA GLU A 9 -1.46 12.42 -52.89
C GLU A 9 -0.63 12.80 -51.68
N LYS A 10 -1.30 13.08 -50.56
CA LYS A 10 -0.60 13.31 -49.29
C LYS A 10 0.13 12.01 -48.94
N PRO A 11 1.42 12.07 -48.58
CA PRO A 11 2.11 10.87 -48.12
C PRO A 11 1.34 10.27 -46.96
N ALA A 12 1.17 8.95 -46.96
CA ALA A 12 0.56 8.25 -45.85
C ALA A 12 1.35 8.59 -44.59
N PHE A 13 0.67 9.16 -43.61
CA PHE A 13 1.25 9.45 -42.31
C PHE A 13 1.64 8.11 -41.67
N SER A 14 2.94 7.86 -41.57
CA SER A 14 3.50 6.66 -40.98
C SER A 14 4.50 7.08 -39.92
N ILE A 15 4.06 7.05 -38.67
CA ILE A 15 4.93 7.13 -37.51
C ILE A 15 5.29 5.69 -37.13
N LYS A 16 6.57 5.45 -36.84
CA LYS A 16 7.01 4.13 -36.38
C LYS A 16 6.73 3.98 -34.89
N LYS A 17 6.49 2.75 -34.46
CA LYS A 17 6.25 2.43 -33.05
C LYS A 17 7.46 2.81 -32.19
N GLU A 18 8.67 2.63 -32.73
CA GLU A 18 9.93 2.95 -32.05
C GLU A 18 10.05 4.44 -31.74
N ASP A 19 9.63 5.31 -32.67
CA ASP A 19 9.66 6.76 -32.48
C ASP A 19 8.72 7.18 -31.33
N ILE A 20 7.55 6.54 -31.21
CA ILE A 20 6.59 6.81 -30.12
C ILE A 20 7.13 6.33 -28.77
N LEU A 21 7.86 5.21 -28.74
CA LEU A 21 8.49 4.72 -27.51
C LEU A 21 9.60 5.67 -27.03
N GLU A 22 10.39 6.23 -27.96
CA GLU A 22 11.39 7.25 -27.64
C GLU A 22 10.73 8.53 -27.09
N ASP A 23 9.63 8.97 -27.69
CA ASP A 23 8.83 10.10 -27.19
C ASP A 23 8.27 9.82 -25.78
N ILE A 24 7.74 8.62 -25.53
CA ILE A 24 7.25 8.17 -24.21
C ILE A 24 8.35 8.24 -23.14
N GLU A 25 9.58 7.87 -23.50
CA GLU A 25 10.73 7.91 -22.59
C GLU A 25 11.26 9.33 -22.36
N SER A 26 11.10 10.23 -23.33
CA SER A 26 11.50 11.63 -23.23
C SER A 26 10.57 12.46 -22.33
N ILE A 27 9.27 12.10 -22.27
CA ILE A 27 8.24 12.82 -21.50
C ILE A 27 8.07 12.19 -20.10
N LYS A 28 9.15 12.21 -19.29
CA LYS A 28 9.11 11.64 -17.92
C LYS A 28 8.29 12.44 -16.92
N GLY A 29 8.05 13.72 -17.19
CA GLY A 29 7.40 14.65 -16.24
C GLY A 29 5.90 14.87 -16.45
N ASP A 30 5.33 14.41 -17.56
CA ASP A 30 3.91 14.58 -17.89
C ASP A 30 3.26 13.21 -18.16
N GLU A 31 2.68 12.63 -17.11
CA GLU A 31 2.02 11.32 -17.15
C GLU A 31 0.82 11.30 -18.10
N GLU A 32 0.13 12.42 -18.30
CA GLU A 32 -1.07 12.46 -19.14
C GLU A 32 -0.70 12.36 -20.62
N GLN A 33 0.34 13.09 -21.04
CA GLN A 33 0.88 13.00 -22.39
C GLN A 33 1.48 11.61 -22.65
N ARG A 34 2.20 11.07 -21.68
CA ARG A 34 2.78 9.72 -21.78
C ARG A 34 1.69 8.64 -21.95
N LYS A 35 0.59 8.73 -21.20
CA LYS A 35 -0.58 7.84 -21.35
C LYS A 35 -1.21 7.95 -22.75
N LYS A 36 -1.36 9.17 -23.27
CA LYS A 36 -1.89 9.39 -24.64
C LYS A 36 -1.03 8.71 -25.71
N LEU A 37 0.29 8.76 -25.57
CA LEU A 37 1.21 8.10 -26.50
C LEU A 37 1.16 6.58 -26.41
N PHE A 38 0.99 6.01 -25.21
CA PHE A 38 0.73 4.56 -25.06
C PHE A 38 -0.53 4.10 -25.81
N TYR A 39 -1.61 4.90 -25.76
CA TYR A 39 -2.82 4.61 -26.55
C TYR A 39 -2.59 4.70 -28.06
N CYS A 40 -1.60 5.47 -28.54
CA CYS A 40 -1.26 5.53 -29.96
C CYS A 40 -0.58 4.27 -30.50
N ILE A 41 -0.04 3.41 -29.61
CA ILE A 41 0.62 2.15 -29.96
C ILE A 41 -0.17 0.91 -29.52
N ASP A 42 -1.44 1.09 -29.14
CA ASP A 42 -2.34 0.07 -28.59
C ASP A 42 -1.74 -0.69 -27.37
N GLU A 43 -0.78 -0.07 -26.67
CA GLU A 43 -0.22 -0.62 -25.44
C GLU A 43 -0.90 0.03 -24.23
N ASN A 44 -1.21 -0.77 -23.21
CA ASN A 44 -1.72 -0.21 -21.97
C ASN A 44 -0.58 0.56 -21.26
N PRO A 45 -0.81 1.83 -20.87
CA PRO A 45 0.17 2.54 -20.05
C PRO A 45 0.40 1.75 -18.75
N PRO A 46 1.64 1.75 -18.20
CA PRO A 46 1.92 1.08 -16.94
C PRO A 46 0.96 1.59 -15.85
N LEU A 47 0.25 0.65 -15.22
CA LEU A 47 -0.68 0.94 -14.14
C LEU A 47 0.09 1.59 -12.99
N GLU A 48 -0.22 2.85 -12.69
CA GLU A 48 0.46 3.55 -11.60
C GLU A 48 0.04 2.95 -10.26
N GLN A 49 1.03 2.51 -9.47
CA GLN A 49 0.85 2.06 -8.09
C GLN A 49 0.62 3.25 -7.13
N LYS A 50 -0.19 4.25 -7.50
CA LYS A 50 -0.42 5.49 -6.70
C LYS A 50 -0.95 5.20 -5.29
N PHE A 51 -1.51 4.02 -5.06
CA PHE A 51 -2.12 3.62 -3.79
C PHE A 51 -1.28 2.62 -2.98
N SER A 52 -0.17 2.10 -3.51
CA SER A 52 0.68 1.12 -2.81
C SER A 52 1.15 1.62 -1.45
N GLY A 53 1.63 2.86 -1.37
CA GLY A 53 2.05 3.46 -0.10
C GLY A 53 0.90 3.62 0.91
N ILE A 54 -0.34 3.79 0.45
CA ILE A 54 -1.52 3.87 1.33
C ILE A 54 -1.88 2.47 1.84
N GLU A 55 -1.80 1.44 0.99
CA GLU A 55 -2.03 0.05 1.39
C GLU A 55 -1.03 -0.40 2.46
N ASP A 56 0.25 -0.05 2.31
CA ASP A 56 1.29 -0.34 3.30
C ASP A 56 1.04 0.39 4.64
N ILE A 57 0.61 1.66 4.59
CA ILE A 57 0.26 2.43 5.79
C ILE A 57 -0.95 1.81 6.50
N LEU A 58 -1.97 1.39 5.76
CA LEU A 58 -3.16 0.74 6.32
C LEU A 58 -2.79 -0.61 6.95
N ALA A 59 -1.97 -1.41 6.27
CA ALA A 59 -1.48 -2.68 6.80
C ALA A 59 -0.66 -2.47 8.09
N GLY A 60 0.25 -1.48 8.08
CA GLY A 60 1.03 -1.11 9.26
C GLY A 60 0.16 -0.65 10.44
N THR A 61 -0.88 0.14 10.16
CA THR A 61 -1.83 0.62 11.18
C THR A 61 -2.60 -0.53 11.81
N ASN A 62 -3.09 -1.48 11.00
CA ASN A 62 -3.77 -2.67 11.51
C ASN A 62 -2.86 -3.56 12.35
N SER A 63 -1.60 -3.73 11.93
CA SER A 63 -0.61 -4.46 12.73
C SER A 63 -0.37 -3.78 14.08
N LEU A 64 -0.25 -2.46 14.09
CA LEU A 64 -0.02 -1.69 15.31
C LEU A 64 -1.20 -1.79 16.28
N ASP A 65 -2.44 -1.71 15.77
CA ASP A 65 -3.65 -1.89 16.58
C ASP A 65 -3.72 -3.29 17.22
N ASN A 66 -3.38 -4.33 16.46
CA ASN A 66 -3.29 -5.70 16.97
C ASN A 66 -2.23 -5.84 18.08
N THR A 67 -1.04 -5.26 17.88
CA THR A 67 0.01 -5.25 18.90
C THR A 67 -0.44 -4.50 20.15
N SER A 68 -1.12 -3.35 19.99
CA SER A 68 -1.64 -2.56 21.11
C SER A 68 -2.68 -3.33 21.93
N LYS A 69 -3.60 -4.04 21.26
CA LYS A 69 -4.58 -4.92 21.91
C LYS A 69 -3.89 -6.04 22.67
N HIS A 70 -2.88 -6.67 22.08
CA HIS A 70 -2.14 -7.75 22.73
C HIS A 70 -1.38 -7.28 23.97
N ILE A 71 -0.73 -6.11 23.91
CA ILE A 71 -0.06 -5.50 25.07
C ILE A 71 -1.07 -5.21 26.19
N THR A 72 -2.25 -4.69 25.84
CA THR A 72 -3.30 -4.38 26.82
C THR A 72 -3.80 -5.65 27.51
N ALA A 73 -3.99 -6.74 26.77
CA ALA A 73 -4.36 -8.04 27.34
C ALA A 73 -3.28 -8.56 28.30
N LEU A 74 -2.00 -8.50 27.91
CA LEU A 74 -0.89 -8.91 28.77
C LEU A 74 -0.79 -8.09 30.06
N ILE A 75 -1.10 -6.78 29.99
CA ILE A 75 -1.15 -5.92 31.18
C ILE A 75 -2.26 -6.38 32.14
N GLN A 76 -3.45 -6.73 31.62
CA GLN A 76 -4.54 -7.26 32.43
C GLN A 76 -4.18 -8.61 33.08
N ASP A 77 -3.55 -9.51 32.32
CA ASP A 77 -3.10 -10.80 32.84
C ASP A 77 -2.07 -10.62 33.97
N LEU A 78 -1.12 -9.69 33.82
CA LEU A 78 -0.15 -9.38 34.86
C LEU A 78 -0.79 -8.79 36.12
N GLN A 79 -1.83 -7.96 35.97
CA GLN A 79 -2.59 -7.42 37.08
C GLN A 79 -3.32 -8.53 37.84
N SER A 80 -4.02 -9.41 37.14
CA SER A 80 -4.70 -10.56 37.74
C SER A 80 -3.72 -11.47 38.50
N LEU A 81 -2.58 -11.79 37.87
CA LEU A 81 -1.56 -12.61 38.50
C LEU A 81 -0.98 -11.97 39.76
N SER A 82 -0.81 -10.64 39.76
CA SER A 82 -0.37 -9.89 40.93
C SER A 82 -1.38 -9.98 42.08
N GLU A 83 -2.68 -9.86 41.78
CA GLU A 83 -3.74 -9.99 42.78
C GLU A 83 -3.79 -11.40 43.36
N ASP A 84 -3.74 -12.43 42.52
CA ASP A 84 -3.71 -13.83 42.94
C ASP A 84 -2.51 -14.14 43.85
N LEU A 85 -1.34 -13.58 43.51
CA LEU A 85 -0.12 -13.77 44.29
C LEU A 85 -0.21 -13.08 45.66
N GLN A 86 -0.80 -11.88 45.71
CA GLN A 86 -1.08 -11.19 46.98
C GLN A 86 -2.05 -11.99 47.85
N GLU A 87 -3.12 -12.55 47.26
CA GLU A 87 -4.09 -13.37 47.98
C GLU A 87 -3.44 -14.67 48.49
N GLY A 88 -2.63 -15.33 47.67
CA GLY A 88 -1.85 -16.52 48.05
C GLY A 88 -0.92 -16.26 49.24
N VAL A 89 -0.17 -15.15 49.19
CA VAL A 89 0.71 -14.73 50.31
C VAL A 89 -0.12 -14.45 51.57
N ALA A 90 -1.28 -13.79 51.45
CA ALA A 90 -2.15 -13.53 52.59
C ALA A 90 -2.70 -14.81 53.21
N LYS A 91 -3.09 -15.81 52.40
CA LYS A 91 -3.52 -17.14 52.86
C LYS A 91 -2.41 -17.86 53.62
N ILE A 92 -1.19 -17.89 53.08
CA ILE A 92 -0.02 -18.50 53.73
C ILE A 92 0.27 -17.81 55.08
N ARG A 93 0.27 -16.47 55.12
CA ARG A 93 0.48 -15.73 56.39
C ARG A 93 -0.57 -16.09 57.44
N LYS A 94 -1.85 -16.20 57.07
CA LYS A 94 -2.92 -16.61 57.99
C LYS A 94 -2.70 -18.04 58.53
N GLN A 95 -2.29 -18.97 57.68
CA GLN A 95 -2.00 -20.34 58.10
C GLN A 95 -0.84 -20.40 59.10
N ILE A 96 0.25 -19.66 58.84
CA ILE A 96 1.40 -19.58 59.75
C ILE A 96 0.96 -19.01 61.12
N SER A 97 0.19 -17.93 61.12
CA SER A 97 -0.32 -17.33 62.36
C SER A 97 -1.28 -18.24 63.13
N GLY A 98 -2.01 -19.13 62.45
CA GLY A 98 -2.87 -20.13 63.06
C GLY A 98 -2.10 -21.28 63.71
N LEU A 99 -0.95 -21.67 63.14
CA LEU A 99 -0.07 -22.72 63.67
C LEU A 99 0.75 -22.29 64.89
N GLN A 100 0.89 -20.97 65.10
CA GLN A 100 1.62 -20.39 66.24
C GLN A 100 0.75 -20.17 67.49
N LYS A 101 -0.56 -20.48 67.41
CA LYS A 101 -1.49 -20.44 68.55
C LYS A 101 -1.71 -21.84 69.10
#